data_AF-A0A9K3NQF5-F1
#
_entry.id   AF-A0A9K3NQF5-F1
#
_cell.length_a   1.000
_cell.length_b   1.000
_cell.length_c   1.000
_cell.angle_alpha   90.00
_cell.angle_beta   90.00
_cell.angle_gamma   90.00
#
_symmetry.space_group_name_H-M   'P 1'
#
loop_
_entity.id
_entity.type
_entity.pdbx_description
1 polymer ?
#
loop_
_entity_poly.entity_id
_entity_poly.type
_entity_poly.pdbx_seq_one_letter_code
_entity_poly.pdbx_strand_id
1 'polypeptide(L)'
;MMYETIIDAVDDFDSEHVIGVGGCGTVYRAELPTGEPIAIKKLNTQEPDEWVDFKSFENEVRALTGTRHHNIVRLYGFCAHPRHTFLVYEFIDGGSLRNLLKMKEFDWCKRANLICIMTVPCPSPINK
;
A
#
# COMPACT_ATOMS: atom_id res chain seq x y z
N MET A 1 -1.10 -14.44 -8.64
CA MET A 1 0.33 -14.33 -8.31
C MET A 1 0.64 -15.31 -7.21
N MET A 2 1.75 -16.04 -7.29
CA MET A 2 2.12 -17.05 -6.30
C MET A 2 2.74 -16.33 -5.08
N TYR A 3 2.33 -16.72 -3.87
CA TYR A 3 2.80 -16.13 -2.61
C TYR A 3 4.33 -16.08 -2.54
N GLU A 4 5.00 -17.19 -2.86
CA GLU A 4 6.47 -17.31 -2.84
C GLU A 4 7.16 -16.26 -3.71
N THR A 5 6.65 -16.01 -4.93
CA THR A 5 7.23 -15.01 -5.83
C THR A 5 7.22 -13.59 -5.23
N ILE A 6 6.19 -13.26 -4.44
CA ILE A 6 6.13 -11.96 -3.79
C ILE A 6 7.09 -11.90 -2.60
N ILE A 7 7.16 -12.97 -1.79
CA ILE A 7 8.10 -13.07 -0.67
C ILE A 7 9.55 -12.93 -1.13
N ASP A 8 9.93 -13.66 -2.18
CA ASP A 8 11.26 -13.57 -2.78
C ASP A 8 11.56 -12.16 -3.29
N ALA A 9 10.57 -11.49 -3.90
CA ALA A 9 10.73 -10.15 -4.46
C ALA A 9 10.88 -9.04 -3.38
N VAL A 10 10.52 -9.30 -2.13
CA VAL A 10 10.73 -8.40 -1.00
C VAL A 10 11.78 -8.91 -0.01
N ASP A 11 12.55 -9.94 -0.38
CA ASP A 11 13.55 -10.58 0.48
C ASP A 11 13.02 -10.87 1.90
N ASP A 12 11.90 -11.62 1.97
CA ASP A 12 11.19 -11.94 3.22
C ASP A 12 10.75 -10.70 4.05
N PHE A 13 10.41 -9.61 3.35
CA PHE A 13 10.04 -8.31 3.91
C PHE A 13 11.20 -7.63 4.66
N ASP A 14 12.39 -7.63 4.05
CA ASP A 14 13.53 -6.89 4.57
C ASP A 14 13.24 -5.38 4.68
N SER A 15 13.79 -4.77 5.72
CA SER A 15 13.69 -3.35 6.00
C SER A 15 14.23 -2.43 4.88
N GLU A 16 15.17 -2.90 4.06
CA GLU A 16 15.73 -2.16 2.93
C GLU A 16 14.67 -1.84 1.86
N HIS A 17 13.62 -2.65 1.76
CA HIS A 17 12.53 -2.46 0.82
C HIS A 17 11.43 -1.53 1.34
N VAL A 18 11.51 -1.05 2.59
CA VAL A 18 10.45 -0.24 3.22
C VAL A 18 10.42 1.17 2.64
N ILE A 19 9.25 1.54 2.11
CA ILE A 19 8.98 2.88 1.58
C ILE A 19 8.00 3.69 2.45
N GLY A 20 7.34 3.05 3.41
CA GLY A 20 6.45 3.73 4.35
C GLY A 20 5.96 2.84 5.48
N VAL A 21 5.74 3.44 6.65
CA VAL A 21 5.20 2.77 7.84
C VAL A 21 4.00 3.59 8.33
N GLY A 22 2.88 2.92 8.63
CA GLY A 22 1.67 3.54 9.16
C GLY A 22 0.91 2.64 10.13
N GLY A 23 -0.17 3.15 10.70
CA GLY A 23 -0.98 2.41 11.69
C GLY A 23 -1.59 1.12 11.13
N CYS A 24 -1.95 1.10 9.85
CA CYS A 24 -2.51 -0.07 9.17
C CYS A 24 -1.45 -1.05 8.62
N GLY A 25 -0.15 -0.82 8.82
CA GLY A 25 0.89 -1.71 8.26
C GLY A 25 2.11 -1.00 7.68
N THR A 26 2.99 -1.82 7.10
CA THR A 26 4.23 -1.39 6.45
C THR A 26 4.12 -1.59 4.94
N VAL A 27 4.58 -0.60 4.18
CA VAL A 27 4.58 -0.61 2.71
C VAL A 27 5.99 -0.82 2.20
N TYR A 28 6.15 -1.80 1.32
CA TYR A 28 7.40 -2.22 0.71
C TYR A 28 7.36 -1.95 -0.80
N ARG A 29 8.51 -1.62 -1.40
CA ARG A 29 8.69 -1.58 -2.85
C ARG A 29 9.32 -2.88 -3.31
N ALA A 30 8.74 -3.47 -4.35
CA ALA A 30 9.31 -4.62 -5.04
C ALA A 30 9.19 -4.47 -6.55
N GLU A 31 9.79 -5.40 -7.27
CA GLU A 31 9.70 -5.50 -8.72
C GLU A 31 9.23 -6.90 -9.10
N LEU A 32 8.22 -6.99 -9.96
CA LEU A 32 7.78 -8.28 -10.50
C LEU A 32 8.87 -8.85 -11.43
N PRO A 33 8.88 -10.16 -11.70
CA PRO A 33 9.79 -10.76 -12.69
C PRO A 33 9.68 -10.14 -14.11
N THR A 34 8.58 -9.45 -14.37
CA THR A 34 8.34 -8.68 -15.61
C THR A 34 9.09 -7.34 -15.66
N GLY A 35 9.76 -6.93 -14.59
CA GLY A 35 10.36 -5.60 -14.42
C GLY A 35 9.38 -4.52 -13.98
N GLU A 36 8.13 -4.88 -13.70
CA GLU A 36 7.10 -3.91 -13.29
C GLU A 36 7.21 -3.59 -11.79
N PRO A 37 7.36 -2.32 -11.39
CA PRO A 37 7.45 -1.95 -9.98
C PRO A 37 6.08 -2.05 -9.30
N ILE A 38 6.07 -2.58 -8.07
CA ILE A 38 4.88 -2.78 -7.26
C ILE A 38 5.06 -2.24 -5.85
N ALA A 39 3.94 -1.89 -5.20
CA ALA A 39 3.89 -1.58 -3.79
C ALA A 39 3.16 -2.69 -3.04
N ILE A 40 3.71 -3.16 -1.93
CA ILE A 40 3.14 -4.22 -1.10
C ILE A 40 2.86 -3.67 0.29
N LYS A 41 1.59 -3.60 0.69
CA LYS A 41 1.21 -3.22 2.07
C LYS A 41 1.03 -4.48 2.89
N LYS A 42 2.02 -4.79 3.73
CA LYS A 42 1.94 -5.84 4.76
C LYS A 42 1.14 -5.29 5.92
N LEU A 43 0.05 -5.96 6.27
CA LEU A 43 -0.74 -5.59 7.43
C LEU A 43 -0.01 -6.03 8.69
N ASN A 44 -0.14 -5.22 9.75
CA ASN A 44 0.40 -5.57 11.05
C ASN A 44 -0.38 -6.77 11.60
N THR A 45 0.29 -7.91 11.71
CA THR A 45 -0.08 -9.00 12.62
C THR A 45 0.52 -8.66 13.98
N GLN A 46 -0.17 -7.86 14.78
CA GLN A 46 0.22 -7.65 16.17
C GLN A 46 -0.23 -8.90 16.94
N GLU A 47 0.71 -9.62 17.52
CA GLU A 47 0.55 -10.69 18.53
C GLU A 47 -0.46 -11.84 18.26
N PRO A 48 -0.32 -12.99 18.93
CA PRO A 48 -1.26 -14.11 18.77
C PRO A 48 -2.71 -13.79 19.18
N ASP A 49 -2.91 -12.75 20.01
CA ASP A 49 -4.19 -12.38 20.62
C ASP A 49 -4.82 -11.10 20.05
N GLU A 50 -4.13 -10.36 19.17
CA GLU A 50 -4.68 -9.21 18.48
C GLU A 50 -5.14 -9.60 17.07
N TRP A 51 -6.42 -9.38 16.80
CA TRP A 51 -6.99 -9.66 15.48
C TRP A 51 -6.30 -8.76 14.47
N VAL A 52 -5.69 -9.36 13.44
CA VAL A 52 -5.39 -8.67 12.17
C VAL A 52 -6.59 -7.80 11.85
N ASP A 53 -6.37 -6.53 11.50
CA ASP A 53 -7.45 -5.62 11.09
C ASP A 53 -8.02 -6.05 9.73
N PHE A 54 -8.67 -7.21 9.76
CA PHE A 54 -9.24 -7.92 8.64
C PHE A 54 -10.44 -7.16 8.09
N LYS A 55 -11.08 -6.34 8.94
CA LYS A 55 -12.13 -5.43 8.52
C LYS A 55 -11.56 -4.32 7.64
N SER A 56 -10.45 -3.68 8.03
CA SER A 56 -9.79 -2.70 7.16
C SER A 56 -9.25 -3.34 5.89
N PHE A 57 -8.69 -4.55 5.97
CA PHE A 57 -8.30 -5.34 4.80
C PHE A 57 -9.48 -5.54 3.83
N GLU A 58 -10.59 -6.10 4.30
CA GLU A 58 -11.78 -6.35 3.47
C GLU A 58 -12.36 -5.07 2.90
N ASN A 59 -12.41 -3.99 3.70
CA ASN A 59 -12.89 -2.69 3.23
C ASN A 59 -12.01 -2.15 2.11
N GLU A 60 -10.70 -2.26 2.24
CA GLU A 60 -9.74 -1.81 1.25
C GLU A 60 -9.83 -2.63 -0.04
N VAL A 61 -9.88 -3.96 0.08
CA VAL A 61 -10.14 -4.86 -1.06
C VAL A 61 -11.46 -4.48 -1.72
N ARG A 62 -12.56 -4.34 -0.96
CA ARG A 62 -13.88 -4.00 -1.51
C ARG A 62 -13.89 -2.64 -2.20
N ALA A 63 -13.21 -1.63 -1.65
CA ALA A 63 -13.17 -0.28 -2.22
C ALA A 63 -12.42 -0.24 -3.56
N LEU A 64 -11.38 -1.04 -3.70
CA LEU A 64 -10.53 -1.06 -4.88
C LEU A 64 -10.92 -2.15 -5.90
N THR A 65 -11.67 -3.16 -5.45
CA THR A 65 -12.24 -4.18 -6.32
C THR A 65 -13.33 -3.54 -7.20
N GLY A 66 -13.09 -3.48 -8.50
CA GLY A 66 -14.02 -2.90 -9.47
C GLY A 66 -13.86 -1.40 -9.71
N THR A 67 -13.01 -0.72 -8.93
CA THR A 67 -12.70 0.70 -9.13
C THR A 67 -11.48 0.83 -10.03
N ARG A 68 -11.66 1.31 -11.27
CA ARG A 68 -10.57 1.59 -12.20
C ARG A 68 -10.68 3.03 -12.69
N HIS A 69 -9.81 3.89 -12.18
CA HIS A 69 -9.80 5.31 -12.51
C HIS A 69 -8.37 5.84 -12.48
N HIS A 70 -8.05 6.82 -13.33
CA HIS A 70 -6.68 7.35 -13.48
C HIS A 70 -6.06 7.88 -12.17
N ASN A 71 -6.91 8.37 -11.26
CA ASN A 71 -6.52 8.97 -9.99
C ASN A 71 -6.61 8.02 -8.78
N ILE A 72 -6.88 6.73 -9.02
CA ILE A 72 -7.07 5.72 -7.98
C ILE A 72 -6.07 4.60 -8.22
N VAL A 73 -5.26 4.32 -7.20
CA VAL A 73 -4.25 3.27 -7.27
C VAL A 73 -4.90 1.92 -7.57
N ARG A 74 -4.35 1.23 -8.57
CA ARG A 74 -4.79 -0.09 -8.97
C ARG A 74 -4.33 -1.15 -7.97
N LEU A 75 -5.30 -1.88 -7.42
CA LEU A 75 -5.04 -3.11 -6.68
C LEU A 75 -4.81 -4.25 -7.69
N TYR A 76 -3.64 -4.88 -7.65
CA TYR A 76 -3.34 -6.08 -8.44
C TYR A 76 -3.86 -7.35 -7.78
N GLY A 77 -3.90 -7.37 -6.47
CA GLY A 77 -4.45 -8.48 -5.72
C GLY A 77 -4.10 -8.40 -4.24
N PHE A 78 -4.36 -9.50 -3.55
CA PHE A 78 -4.11 -9.62 -2.12
C PHE A 78 -3.65 -11.03 -1.79
N CYS A 79 -3.03 -11.18 -0.62
CA CYS A 79 -2.70 -12.46 -0.03
C CYS A 79 -3.23 -12.48 1.41
N ALA A 80 -3.99 -13.52 1.74
CA ALA A 80 -4.38 -13.86 3.09
C ALA A 80 -3.76 -15.22 3.41
N HIS A 81 -2.54 -15.21 3.95
CA HIS A 81 -1.81 -16.41 4.35
C HIS A 81 -1.62 -16.41 5.87
N PRO A 82 -1.62 -17.57 6.55
CA PRO A 82 -1.46 -17.63 8.01
C PRO A 82 -0.22 -16.91 8.55
N ARG A 83 0.85 -16.80 7.75
CA ARG A 83 2.07 -16.08 8.12
C ARG A 83 2.04 -14.60 7.76
N HIS A 84 1.48 -14.26 6.59
CA HIS A 84 1.50 -12.91 6.07
C HIS A 84 0.17 -12.56 5.40
N THR A 85 -0.41 -11.44 5.81
CA THR A 85 -1.54 -10.82 5.13
C THR A 85 -1.06 -9.52 4.49
N PHE A 86 -1.21 -9.41 3.18
CA PHE A 86 -0.75 -8.24 2.44
C PHE A 86 -1.58 -7.93 1.20
N LEU A 87 -1.48 -6.69 0.75
CA LEU A 87 -2.14 -6.14 -0.44
C LEU A 87 -1.08 -5.72 -1.46
N VAL A 88 -1.33 -5.99 -2.74
CA VAL A 88 -0.38 -5.70 -3.83
C VAL A 88 -0.98 -4.68 -4.79
N TYR A 89 -0.26 -3.59 -5.01
CA TYR A 89 -0.68 -2.43 -5.79
C TYR A 89 0.30 -2.12 -6.91
N GLU A 90 -0.16 -1.34 -7.88
CA GLU A 90 0.75 -0.57 -8.74
C GLU A 90 1.61 0.37 -7.89
N PHE A 91 2.89 0.48 -8.24
CA PHE A 91 3.77 1.48 -7.63
C PHE A 91 3.58 2.83 -8.34
N ILE A 92 3.38 3.89 -7.57
CA ILE A 92 3.24 5.26 -8.08
C ILE A 92 4.49 6.05 -7.69
N ASP A 93 5.23 6.52 -8.71
CA ASP A 93 6.35 7.42 -8.52
C ASP A 93 5.90 8.80 -8.02
N GLY A 94 6.73 9.44 -7.17
CA GLY A 94 6.46 10.78 -6.62
C GLY A 94 6.26 10.82 -5.10
N GLY A 95 6.16 9.66 -4.45
CA GLY A 95 6.11 9.56 -2.98
C GLY A 95 4.81 10.08 -2.37
N SER A 96 4.71 10.14 -1.04
CA SER A 96 3.45 10.53 -0.39
C SER A 96 3.09 12.01 -0.60
N LEU A 97 1.79 12.31 -0.66
CA LEU A 97 1.32 13.71 -0.70
C LEU A 97 1.87 14.53 0.47
N ARG A 98 2.01 13.89 1.64
CA ARG A 98 2.61 14.50 2.83
C ARG A 98 4.05 14.95 2.57
N ASN A 99 4.84 14.20 1.82
CA ASN A 99 6.21 14.56 1.49
C ASN A 99 6.25 15.70 0.48
N LEU A 100 5.37 15.64 -0.52
CA LEU A 100 5.25 16.69 -1.53
C LEU A 100 4.84 18.02 -0.89
N LEU A 101 3.85 18.04 0.00
CA LEU A 101 3.40 19.26 0.69
C LEU A 101 4.47 19.90 1.59
N LYS A 102 5.50 19.16 2.00
CA LYS A 102 6.64 19.73 2.75
C LYS A 102 7.64 20.46 1.83
N MET A 103 7.63 20.21 0.54
CA MET A 103 8.50 20.90 -0.42
C MET A 103 7.95 22.31 -0.66
N LYS A 104 8.80 23.33 -0.42
CA LYS A 104 8.43 24.76 -0.46
C LYS A 104 7.96 25.26 -1.84
N GLU A 105 8.21 24.51 -2.92
CA GLU A 105 7.91 24.90 -4.31
C GLU A 105 6.69 24.15 -4.91
N PHE A 106 5.63 24.03 -4.12
CA PHE A 106 4.35 23.51 -4.63
C PHE A 106 3.45 24.64 -5.13
N ASP A 107 3.62 24.98 -6.40
CA ASP A 107 2.78 25.97 -7.08
C ASP A 107 1.33 25.48 -7.21
N TRP A 108 0.35 26.40 -7.24
CA TRP A 108 -1.09 26.05 -7.20
C TRP A 108 -1.51 25.06 -8.30
N CYS A 109 -0.97 25.22 -9.52
CA CYS A 109 -1.26 24.33 -10.64
C CYS A 109 -0.77 22.90 -10.42
N LYS A 110 0.32 22.69 -9.67
CA LYS A 110 0.80 21.35 -9.31
C LYS A 110 -0.05 20.70 -8.22
N ARG A 111 -0.68 21.50 -7.35
CA ARG A 111 -1.57 21.01 -6.28
C ARG A 111 -2.87 20.40 -6.83
N ALA A 112 -3.45 20.99 -7.87
CA ALA A 112 -4.71 20.50 -8.46
C ALA A 112 -4.55 19.15 -9.18
N ASN A 113 -3.37 18.86 -9.73
CA ASN A 113 -3.09 17.63 -10.47
C ASN A 113 -2.57 16.47 -9.59
N LEU A 114 -2.33 16.70 -8.29
CA LEU A 114 -1.79 15.70 -7.37
C LEU A 114 -2.85 14.85 -6.66
N ILE A 115 -4.09 14.84 -7.17
CA ILE A 115 -5.13 13.93 -6.68
C ILE A 115 -4.87 12.54 -7.28
N CYS A 116 -3.73 11.94 -6.94
CA CYS A 116 -3.60 10.50 -6.94
C CYS A 116 -3.66 10.10 -5.46
N ILE A 117 -4.44 9.07 -5.11
CA ILE A 117 -4.54 8.59 -3.73
C ILE A 117 -3.19 7.94 -3.37
N MET A 118 -2.17 8.75 -3.05
CA MET A 118 -0.80 8.35 -2.69
C MET A 118 -0.69 7.89 -1.23
N THR A 119 -1.80 7.46 -0.68
CA THR A 119 -1.88 6.81 0.62
C THR A 119 -2.83 5.64 0.42
N VAL A 120 -2.24 4.46 0.28
CA VAL A 120 -2.93 3.17 0.35
C VAL A 120 -4.02 3.29 1.43
N PRO A 121 -5.32 3.34 1.08
CA PRO A 121 -6.36 3.87 1.94
C PRO A 121 -6.41 3.10 3.26
N CYS A 122 -5.85 3.70 4.31
CA CYS A 122 -6.05 3.28 5.68
C CYS A 122 -7.27 4.06 6.17
N PRO A 123 -8.45 3.44 6.36
CA PRO A 123 -9.51 4.08 7.09
C PRO A 123 -8.95 4.36 8.49
N SER A 124 -8.73 5.62 8.81
CA SER A 124 -8.47 6.02 10.20
C SER A 124 -9.60 5.44 11.05
N PRO A 125 -9.34 4.84 12.22
CA PRO A 125 -10.40 4.57 13.17
C PRO A 125 -11.10 5.92 13.44
N ILE A 126 -12.35 6.04 13.00
CA ILE A 126 -13.20 7.17 13.33
C ILE A 126 -13.38 7.08 14.84
N ASN A 127 -12.58 7.85 15.57
CA ASN A 127 -12.73 8.01 16.99
C ASN A 127 -13.82 9.07 17.18
N LYS A 128 -15.08 8.60 17.21
CA LYS A 128 -16.23 9.02 18.04
C LYS A 128 -17.53 8.45 17.49
#